data_AF-A0A954HEW7-F1
#
_entry.id   AF-A0A954HEW7-F1
#
_cell.length_a   1.000
_cell.length_b   1.000
_cell.length_c   1.000
_cell.angle_alpha   90.00
_cell.angle_beta   90.00
_cell.angle_gamma   90.00
#
_symmetry.space_group_name_H-M   'P 1'
#
loop_
_entity.id
_entity.type
_entity.pdbx_description
1 polymer ?
#
loop_
_entity_poly.entity_id
_entity_poly.type
_entity_poly.pdbx_seq_one_letter_code
_entity_poly.pdbx_strand_id
1 'polypeptide(L)'
;MPADFPFGPAASLQVLKQRAFLLRELRSFFHSQGYWEVETPVLSNDTCVDLWLDPFEVPTPCRRFLQTSPEFAMKRLLASGADSIFQVTKSFRSDEVGHRHNPEFTIVEWYRVGATYHEQMDFTEQLVRHLQTALATLSVSPPKLGDVIPRFTYDQAFEGALGAKVLHLTDTELRD
;
A
#
# COMPACT_ATOMS: atom_id res chain seq x y z
N MET A 1 -28.77 10.40 -6.40
CA MET A 1 -28.44 9.28 -5.50
C MET A 1 -29.61 8.31 -5.54
N PRO A 2 -29.43 7.05 -5.97
CA PRO A 2 -30.51 6.05 -5.90
C PRO A 2 -30.97 5.92 -4.44
N ALA A 3 -32.29 5.75 -4.24
CA ALA A 3 -32.94 5.81 -2.93
C ALA A 3 -32.63 4.64 -1.98
N ASP A 4 -31.85 3.63 -2.43
CA ASP A 4 -31.69 2.36 -1.73
C ASP A 4 -30.31 2.13 -1.09
N PHE A 5 -29.47 3.17 -0.98
CA PHE A 5 -28.22 3.03 -0.22
C PHE A 5 -28.51 3.11 1.29
N PRO A 6 -28.20 2.07 2.07
CA PRO A 6 -28.35 2.14 3.52
C PRO A 6 -27.47 3.29 4.06
N PHE A 7 -28.05 4.14 4.91
CA PHE A 7 -27.35 5.29 5.50
C PHE A 7 -26.14 4.89 6.36
N GLY A 8 -26.15 3.66 6.89
CA GLY A 8 -25.09 3.14 7.75
C GLY A 8 -23.78 2.85 7.00
N PRO A 9 -22.64 2.81 7.72
CA PRO A 9 -21.36 2.44 7.12
C PRO A 9 -21.39 0.99 6.62
N ALA A 10 -20.60 0.70 5.58
CA ALA A 10 -20.44 -0.66 5.07
C ALA A 10 -19.76 -1.62 6.08
N ALA A 11 -18.99 -1.08 7.04
CA ALA A 11 -18.30 -1.85 8.07
C ALA A 11 -18.98 -1.75 9.43
N SER A 12 -18.98 -2.85 10.19
CA SER A 12 -19.48 -2.85 11.56
C SER A 12 -18.60 -2.03 12.50
N LEU A 13 -19.16 -1.55 13.62
CA LEU A 13 -18.39 -0.83 14.64
C LEU A 13 -17.21 -1.65 15.19
N GLN A 14 -17.35 -2.98 15.25
CA GLN A 14 -16.27 -3.87 15.67
C GLN A 14 -15.10 -3.83 14.68
N VAL A 15 -15.37 -3.89 13.38
CA VAL A 15 -14.34 -3.79 12.33
C VAL A 15 -13.66 -2.43 12.36
N LEU A 16 -14.42 -1.35 12.57
CA LEU A 16 -13.85 0.00 12.70
C LEU A 16 -12.92 0.14 13.92
N LYS A 17 -13.28 -0.46 15.06
CA LYS A 17 -12.41 -0.51 16.25
C LYS A 17 -11.14 -1.31 16.00
N GLN A 18 -11.24 -2.47 15.34
CA GLN A 18 -10.09 -3.29 14.96
C GLN A 18 -9.15 -2.53 14.02
N ARG A 19 -9.71 -1.84 13.02
CA ARG A 19 -8.94 -0.99 12.11
C ARG A 19 -8.21 0.13 12.85
N ALA A 20 -8.89 0.84 13.76
CA ALA A 20 -8.27 1.90 14.55
C ALA A 20 -7.12 1.37 15.42
N PHE A 21 -7.31 0.20 16.05
CA PHE A 21 -6.27 -0.48 16.79
C PHE A 21 -5.07 -0.84 15.89
N LEU A 22 -5.28 -1.49 14.75
CA LEU A 22 -4.20 -1.86 13.82
C LEU A 22 -3.44 -0.63 13.30
N LEU A 23 -4.11 0.49 13.04
CA LEU A 23 -3.45 1.74 12.64
C LEU A 23 -2.56 2.32 13.74
N ARG A 24 -2.92 2.15 15.01
CA ARG A 24 -2.08 2.55 16.15
C ARG A 24 -0.84 1.65 16.24
N GLU A 25 -1.02 0.34 16.13
CA GLU A 25 0.09 -0.63 16.20
C GLU A 25 1.05 -0.45 15.02
N LEU A 26 0.53 -0.20 13.82
CA LEU A 26 1.33 0.14 12.65
C LEU A 26 2.24 1.35 12.93
N ARG A 27 1.68 2.46 13.43
CA ARG A 27 2.48 3.64 13.78
C ARG A 27 3.51 3.35 14.87
N SER A 28 3.10 2.59 15.89
CA SER A 28 3.99 2.19 16.99
C SER A 28 5.17 1.35 16.49
N PHE A 29 4.92 0.43 15.55
CA PHE A 29 5.95 -0.34 14.88
C PHE A 29 6.94 0.56 14.16
N PHE A 30 6.47 1.47 13.28
CA PHE A 30 7.36 2.39 12.56
C PHE A 30 8.22 3.24 13.50
N HIS A 31 7.61 3.81 14.56
CA HIS A 31 8.36 4.57 15.56
C HIS A 31 9.40 3.72 16.30
N SER A 32 9.08 2.47 16.64
CA SER A 32 10.03 1.54 17.27
C SER A 32 11.23 1.20 16.36
N GLN A 33 11.05 1.33 15.04
CA GLN A 33 12.07 1.08 14.03
C GLN A 33 12.85 2.36 13.64
N GLY A 34 12.61 3.48 14.33
CA GLY A 34 13.29 4.75 14.11
C GLY A 34 12.70 5.60 12.98
N TYR A 35 11.53 5.27 12.46
CA TYR A 35 10.86 6.10 11.46
C TYR A 35 10.03 7.21 12.12
N TRP A 36 9.93 8.36 11.45
CA TRP A 36 9.04 9.44 11.82
C TRP A 36 7.94 9.64 10.76
N GLU A 37 6.74 10.00 11.23
CA GLU A 37 5.57 10.15 10.36
C GLU A 37 5.62 11.51 9.65
N VAL A 38 5.34 11.53 8.35
CA VAL A 38 5.26 12.74 7.53
C VAL A 38 3.87 12.90 6.95
N GLU A 39 3.53 14.14 6.59
CA GLU A 39 2.36 14.44 5.76
C GLU A 39 2.81 15.17 4.50
N THR A 40 2.25 14.75 3.37
CA THR A 40 2.48 15.36 2.05
C THR A 40 1.16 15.83 1.45
N PRO A 41 1.17 16.80 0.51
CA PRO A 41 -0.06 17.28 -0.12
C PRO A 41 -0.85 16.18 -0.81
N VAL A 42 -2.13 16.05 -0.43
CA VAL A 42 -3.08 15.14 -1.10
C VAL A 42 -3.53 15.68 -2.46
N LEU A 43 -3.55 17.01 -2.62
CA LEU A 43 -3.90 17.70 -3.85
C LEU A 43 -2.61 18.16 -4.55
N SER A 44 -2.39 17.69 -5.76
CA SER A 44 -1.19 17.95 -6.54
C SER A 44 -1.51 18.78 -7.79
N ASN A 45 -0.51 19.53 -8.25
CA ASN A 45 -0.54 20.21 -9.55
C ASN A 45 -0.42 19.24 -10.73
N ASP A 46 0.15 18.07 -10.47
CA ASP A 46 0.51 17.08 -11.47
C ASP A 46 0.22 15.66 -10.97
N THR A 47 0.20 14.70 -11.89
CA THR A 47 -0.14 13.30 -11.63
C THR A 47 1.11 12.47 -11.38
N CYS A 48 0.94 11.28 -10.81
CA CYS A 48 2.01 10.29 -10.84
C CYS A 48 2.31 9.89 -12.29
N VAL A 49 3.56 9.53 -12.59
CA VAL A 49 4.00 9.10 -13.93
C VAL A 49 3.84 7.57 -14.08
N ASP A 50 2.70 7.04 -13.66
CA ASP A 50 2.38 5.62 -13.77
C ASP A 50 1.25 5.43 -14.79
N LEU A 51 1.50 4.60 -15.80
CA LEU A 51 0.58 4.36 -16.91
C LEU A 51 -0.75 3.74 -16.47
N TRP A 52 -0.74 3.02 -15.35
CA TRP A 52 -1.90 2.24 -14.88
C TRP A 52 -2.60 2.88 -13.67
N LEU A 53 -2.23 4.11 -13.30
CA LEU A 53 -2.84 4.83 -12.19
C LEU A 53 -3.57 6.06 -12.68
N ASP A 54 -4.88 5.93 -12.84
CA ASP A 54 -5.75 7.03 -13.24
C ASP A 54 -6.13 7.92 -12.03
N PRO A 55 -5.74 9.21 -12.02
CA PRO A 55 -6.01 10.12 -10.92
C PRO A 55 -7.38 10.80 -11.07
N PHE A 56 -7.99 11.14 -9.94
CA PHE A 56 -9.15 12.04 -9.94
C PHE A 56 -8.71 13.48 -10.20
N GLU A 57 -9.30 14.10 -11.21
CA GLU A 57 -9.19 15.52 -11.46
C GLU A 57 -10.13 16.33 -10.56
N VAL A 58 -9.61 17.41 -9.96
CA VAL A 58 -10.38 18.33 -9.15
C VAL A 58 -10.49 19.67 -9.88
N PRO A 59 -11.71 20.16 -10.16
CA PRO A 59 -11.90 21.45 -10.81
C PRO A 59 -11.56 22.58 -9.83
N THR A 60 -10.36 23.13 -9.93
CA THR A 60 -9.96 24.37 -9.25
C THR A 60 -9.55 25.41 -10.31
N PRO A 61 -9.32 26.69 -9.96
CA PRO A 61 -8.89 27.71 -10.92
C PRO A 61 -7.67 27.30 -11.76
N CYS A 62 -6.81 26.45 -11.19
CA CYS A 62 -5.80 25.71 -11.93
C CYS A 62 -6.13 24.22 -11.84
N ARG A 63 -5.92 23.45 -12.92
CA ARG A 63 -6.15 22.00 -12.88
C ARG A 63 -5.34 21.35 -11.73
N ARG A 64 -5.99 20.48 -10.96
CA ARG A 64 -5.39 19.76 -9.82
C ARG A 64 -5.84 18.31 -9.83
N PHE A 65 -5.09 17.47 -9.16
CA PHE A 65 -5.33 16.03 -9.08
C PHE A 65 -5.22 15.55 -7.64
N LEU A 66 -6.07 14.60 -7.26
CA LEU A 66 -5.88 13.87 -6.01
C LEU A 66 -4.75 12.85 -6.19
N GLN A 67 -3.92 12.68 -5.17
CA GLN A 67 -2.77 11.76 -5.23
C GLN A 67 -3.22 10.30 -5.38
N THR A 68 -2.55 9.57 -6.28
CA THR A 68 -2.71 8.11 -6.44
C THR A 68 -1.78 7.32 -5.52
N SER A 69 -0.74 7.98 -4.99
CA SER A 69 0.17 7.60 -3.89
C SER A 69 0.98 8.85 -3.44
N PRO A 70 1.49 8.92 -2.20
CA PRO A 70 2.37 9.99 -1.73
C PRO A 70 3.83 9.88 -2.26
N GLU A 71 4.17 8.84 -3.03
CA GLU A 71 5.51 8.50 -3.51
C GLU A 71 6.32 9.69 -3.99
N PHE A 72 5.79 10.45 -4.95
CA PHE A 72 6.55 11.55 -5.54
C PHE A 72 6.86 12.65 -4.52
N ALA A 73 5.90 12.96 -3.66
CA ALA A 73 6.08 13.97 -2.63
C ALA A 73 7.03 13.48 -1.52
N MET A 74 6.96 12.21 -1.12
CA MET A 74 7.89 11.62 -0.15
C MET A 74 9.32 11.54 -0.70
N LYS A 75 9.50 11.19 -1.97
CA LYS A 75 10.82 11.21 -2.63
C LYS A 75 11.46 12.59 -2.64
N ARG A 76 10.66 13.66 -2.75
CA ARG A 76 11.15 15.04 -2.61
C ARG A 76 11.65 15.34 -1.19
N LEU A 77 11.02 14.76 -0.16
CA LEU A 77 11.51 14.87 1.23
C LEU A 77 12.86 14.16 1.38
N LEU A 78 13.03 12.98 0.77
CA LEU A 78 14.32 12.28 0.75
C LEU A 78 15.41 13.12 0.09
N ALA A 79 15.11 13.71 -1.08
CA ALA A 79 16.02 14.62 -1.77
C ALA A 79 16.34 15.88 -0.94
N SER A 80 15.50 16.23 0.03
CA SER A 80 15.70 17.34 0.97
C SER A 80 16.39 16.92 2.28
N GLY A 81 16.83 15.66 2.39
CA GLY A 81 17.59 15.16 3.53
C GLY A 81 16.81 14.32 4.54
N ALA A 82 15.54 13.98 4.27
CA ALA A 82 14.84 12.97 5.07
C ALA A 82 15.47 11.59 4.87
N ASP A 83 15.53 10.78 5.94
CA ASP A 83 16.23 9.49 5.95
C ASP A 83 15.28 8.29 6.08
N SER A 84 14.50 8.22 7.15
CA SER A 84 13.61 7.12 7.55
C SER A 84 12.23 7.69 7.85
N ILE A 85 11.38 7.76 6.82
CA ILE A 85 10.05 8.38 6.89
C ILE A 85 8.96 7.39 6.52
N PHE A 86 7.78 7.57 7.11
CA PHE A 86 6.57 6.86 6.69
C PHE A 86 5.36 7.80 6.68
N GLN A 87 4.34 7.45 5.93
CA GLN A 87 3.11 8.21 5.85
C GLN A 87 1.92 7.27 5.75
N VAL A 88 0.92 7.47 6.61
CA VAL A 88 -0.39 6.84 6.48
C VAL A 88 -1.36 7.87 5.90
N THR A 89 -1.82 7.68 4.67
CA THR A 89 -2.65 8.68 3.98
C THR A 89 -3.73 8.07 3.10
N LYS A 90 -4.60 8.94 2.58
CA LYS A 90 -5.58 8.59 1.57
C LYS A 90 -4.96 8.67 0.18
N SER A 91 -5.28 7.69 -0.65
CA SER A 91 -4.97 7.67 -2.08
C SER A 91 -6.24 7.45 -2.88
N PHE A 92 -6.25 8.03 -4.07
CA PHE A 92 -7.43 8.15 -4.92
C PHE A 92 -7.11 7.65 -6.32
N ARG A 93 -7.84 6.64 -6.81
CA ARG A 93 -7.63 6.03 -8.14
C ARG A 93 -8.98 5.82 -8.80
N SER A 94 -9.22 6.40 -9.98
CA SER A 94 -10.56 6.46 -10.58
C SER A 94 -11.07 5.10 -11.06
N ASP A 95 -10.15 4.25 -11.51
CA ASP A 95 -10.50 3.01 -12.22
C ASP A 95 -10.56 1.80 -11.27
N GLU A 96 -10.23 2.00 -9.99
CA GLU A 96 -10.24 0.97 -8.95
C GLU A 96 -11.63 0.83 -8.29
N VAL A 97 -12.59 0.26 -9.03
CA VAL A 97 -13.95 -0.05 -8.53
C VAL A 97 -14.23 -1.56 -8.57
N GLY A 98 -14.48 -2.16 -7.42
CA GLY A 98 -14.91 -3.57 -7.34
C GLY A 98 -14.95 -4.11 -5.91
N HIS A 99 -15.17 -5.42 -5.74
CA HIS A 99 -15.26 -6.03 -4.42
C HIS A 99 -14.01 -5.86 -3.53
N ARG A 100 -12.84 -5.67 -4.15
CA ARG A 100 -11.55 -5.46 -3.48
C ARG A 100 -10.95 -4.06 -3.73
N HIS A 101 -11.65 -3.22 -4.48
CA HIS A 101 -11.14 -1.93 -4.95
C HIS A 101 -12.16 -0.84 -4.62
N ASN A 102 -11.71 0.15 -3.84
CA ASN A 102 -12.50 1.33 -3.54
C ASN A 102 -11.71 2.54 -4.05
N PRO A 103 -12.32 3.47 -4.81
CA PRO A 103 -11.57 4.57 -5.42
C PRO A 103 -10.84 5.47 -4.42
N GLU A 104 -11.29 5.50 -3.17
CA GLU A 104 -10.57 6.10 -2.05
C GLU A 104 -10.15 5.01 -1.06
N PHE A 105 -8.86 4.90 -0.76
CA PHE A 105 -8.37 3.93 0.21
C PHE A 105 -7.22 4.50 1.03
N THR A 106 -6.89 3.81 2.11
CA THR A 106 -5.75 4.19 2.97
C THR A 106 -4.58 3.31 2.65
N ILE A 107 -3.43 3.93 2.46
CA ILE A 107 -2.15 3.25 2.32
C ILE A 107 -1.19 3.72 3.41
N VAL A 108 -0.22 2.85 3.71
CA VAL A 108 1.02 3.24 4.33
C VAL A 108 2.11 3.15 3.27
N GLU A 109 2.95 4.17 3.20
CA GLU A 109 4.15 4.18 2.37
C GLU A 109 5.33 4.62 3.22
N TRP A 110 6.52 4.07 2.98
CA TRP A 110 7.70 4.38 3.77
C TRP A 110 8.97 4.29 2.93
N TYR A 111 9.99 5.01 3.37
CA TYR A 111 11.29 5.08 2.74
C TYR A 111 12.39 5.06 3.79
N ARG A 112 13.47 4.34 3.50
CA ARG A 112 14.69 4.32 4.30
C ARG A 112 15.91 4.41 3.39
N VAL A 113 16.67 5.49 3.52
CA VAL A 113 17.90 5.69 2.75
C VAL A 113 18.91 4.59 3.07
N GLY A 114 19.54 4.03 2.02
CA GLY A 114 20.54 2.97 2.14
C GLY A 114 19.96 1.55 2.30
N ALA A 115 18.65 1.39 2.47
CA ALA A 115 18.03 0.08 2.53
C ALA A 115 17.86 -0.53 1.13
N THR A 116 18.24 -1.79 1.00
CA THR A 116 18.00 -2.64 -0.16
C THR A 116 16.57 -3.18 -0.17
N TYR A 117 16.10 -3.65 -1.33
CA TYR A 117 14.78 -4.28 -1.40
C TYR A 117 14.69 -5.57 -0.57
N HIS A 118 15.80 -6.30 -0.37
CA HIS A 118 15.83 -7.46 0.50
C HIS A 118 15.58 -7.10 1.97
N GLU A 119 16.20 -6.02 2.46
CA GLU A 119 15.93 -5.49 3.79
C GLU A 119 14.48 -5.00 3.91
N GLN A 120 13.92 -4.44 2.83
CA GLN A 120 12.50 -4.06 2.80
C GLN A 120 11.55 -5.27 2.78
N MET A 121 11.94 -6.40 2.19
CA MET A 121 11.20 -7.66 2.32
C MET A 121 11.19 -8.14 3.77
N ASP A 122 12.35 -8.14 4.45
CA ASP A 122 12.45 -8.49 5.87
C ASP A 122 11.63 -7.55 6.75
N PHE A 123 11.66 -6.25 6.46
CA PHE A 123 10.90 -5.22 7.18
C PHE A 123 9.38 -5.41 7.00
N THR A 124 8.94 -5.70 5.78
CA THR A 124 7.53 -5.96 5.46
C THR A 124 7.03 -7.20 6.20
N GLU A 125 7.82 -8.27 6.23
CA GLU A 125 7.49 -9.47 6.99
C GLU A 125 7.36 -9.18 8.48
N GLN A 126 8.30 -8.44 9.07
CA GLN A 126 8.25 -8.03 10.48
C GLN A 126 7.01 -7.19 10.78
N LEU A 127 6.68 -6.22 9.93
CA LEU A 127 5.47 -5.39 10.07
C LEU A 127 4.21 -6.25 10.06
N VAL A 128 4.07 -7.14 9.07
CA VAL A 128 2.88 -7.99 8.93
C VAL A 128 2.74 -8.94 10.12
N ARG A 129 3.84 -9.56 10.59
CA ARG A 129 3.84 -10.41 11.79
C ARG A 129 3.51 -9.62 13.05
N HIS A 130 4.03 -8.41 13.22
CA HIS A 130 3.69 -7.53 14.34
C HIS A 130 2.18 -7.25 14.38
N LEU A 131 1.58 -6.88 13.23
CA LEU A 131 0.14 -6.63 13.13
C LEU A 131 -0.69 -7.91 13.35
N GLN A 132 -0.21 -9.07 12.90
CA GLN A 132 -0.84 -10.37 13.14
C GLN A 132 -0.91 -10.68 14.64
N THR A 133 0.22 -10.53 15.36
CA THR A 133 0.28 -10.71 16.82
C THR A 133 -0.62 -9.72 17.54
N ALA A 134 -0.61 -8.45 17.13
CA ALA A 134 -1.47 -7.45 17.72
C ALA A 134 -2.96 -7.79 17.52
N LEU A 135 -3.36 -8.24 16.33
CA LEU A 135 -4.74 -8.63 16.04
C LEU A 135 -5.20 -9.82 16.89
N ALA A 136 -4.31 -10.78 17.17
CA ALA A 136 -4.62 -11.93 18.04
C ALA A 136 -5.02 -11.51 19.47
N THR A 137 -4.56 -10.34 19.94
CA THR A 137 -4.96 -9.79 21.26
C THR A 137 -6.43 -9.36 21.32
N LEU A 138 -7.08 -9.16 20.16
CA LEU A 138 -8.48 -8.76 20.06
C LEU A 138 -9.45 -9.96 19.98
N SER A 139 -9.00 -11.18 20.30
CA SER A 139 -9.77 -12.43 20.14
C SER A 139 -10.27 -12.64 18.71
N VAL A 140 -9.56 -12.08 17.73
CA VAL A 140 -9.78 -12.30 16.30
C VAL A 140 -8.76 -13.33 15.86
N SER A 141 -9.20 -14.40 15.20
CA SER A 141 -8.28 -15.34 14.55
C SER A 141 -7.58 -14.62 13.39
N PRO A 142 -6.28 -14.30 13.50
CA PRO A 142 -5.59 -13.65 12.41
C PRO A 142 -5.40 -14.63 11.24
N PRO A 143 -5.16 -14.12 10.01
CA PRO A 143 -4.71 -14.97 8.91
C PRO A 143 -3.49 -15.78 9.35
N LYS A 144 -3.46 -17.08 9.00
CA LYS A 144 -2.28 -17.92 9.28
C LYS A 144 -1.17 -17.55 8.30
N LEU A 145 -0.13 -16.89 8.80
CA LEU A 145 1.14 -16.78 8.11
C LEU A 145 1.93 -18.07 8.39
N GLY A 146 2.57 -18.62 7.37
CA GLY A 146 3.55 -19.70 7.58
C GLY A 146 4.72 -19.23 8.44
N ASP A 147 5.47 -20.18 9.00
CA ASP A 147 6.70 -19.88 9.74
C ASP A 147 7.72 -19.15 8.85
N VAL A 148 7.70 -19.43 7.55
CA VAL A 148 8.50 -18.76 6.52
C VAL A 148 7.57 -18.20 5.45
N ILE A 149 7.75 -16.92 5.10
CA ILE A 149 7.12 -16.36 3.89
C ILE A 149 8.05 -16.70 2.71
N PRO A 150 7.60 -17.52 1.75
CA PRO A 150 8.45 -17.95 0.65
C PRO A 150 8.79 -16.76 -0.27
N ARG A 151 10.02 -16.76 -0.79
CA ARG A 151 10.54 -15.72 -1.70
C ARG A 151 10.83 -16.37 -3.03
N PHE A 152 10.22 -15.83 -4.08
CA PHE A 152 10.41 -16.29 -5.46
C PHE A 152 10.88 -15.11 -6.31
N THR A 153 11.81 -15.39 -7.21
CA THR A 153 11.98 -14.56 -8.40
C THR A 153 10.75 -14.70 -9.31
N TYR A 154 10.59 -13.78 -10.25
CA TYR A 154 9.50 -13.84 -11.22
C TYR A 154 9.53 -15.18 -11.99
N ASP A 155 10.70 -15.60 -12.48
CA ASP A 155 10.86 -16.88 -13.17
C ASP A 155 10.50 -18.09 -12.30
N GLN A 156 10.93 -18.13 -11.04
CA GLN A 156 10.57 -19.24 -10.16
C GLN A 156 9.06 -19.33 -9.92
N ALA A 157 8.36 -18.18 -9.85
CA ALA A 157 6.91 -18.17 -9.69
C ALA A 157 6.19 -18.75 -10.93
N PHE A 158 6.63 -18.37 -12.13
CA PHE A 158 6.08 -18.91 -13.39
C PHE A 158 6.47 -20.36 -13.61
N GLU A 159 7.70 -20.75 -13.29
CA GLU A 159 8.17 -22.13 -13.42
C GLU A 159 7.39 -23.05 -12.48
N GLY A 160 7.14 -22.62 -11.23
CA GLY A 160 6.34 -23.39 -10.29
C GLY A 160 4.86 -23.53 -10.68
N ALA A 161 4.29 -22.51 -11.32
CA ALA A 161 2.87 -22.50 -11.67
C ALA A 161 2.57 -23.10 -13.06
N LEU A 162 3.45 -22.87 -14.03
CA LEU A 162 3.26 -23.14 -15.45
C LEU A 162 4.37 -24.01 -16.06
N GLY A 163 5.44 -24.32 -15.32
CA GLY A 163 6.55 -25.14 -15.80
C GLY A 163 7.52 -24.41 -16.74
N ALA A 164 7.45 -23.09 -16.84
CA ALA A 164 8.27 -22.29 -17.74
C ALA A 164 8.92 -21.08 -17.05
N LYS A 165 10.16 -20.78 -17.43
CA LYS A 165 10.82 -19.50 -17.14
C LYS A 165 10.50 -18.52 -18.26
N VAL A 166 10.09 -17.31 -17.91
CA VAL A 166 9.46 -16.37 -18.84
C VAL A 166 10.29 -15.12 -19.10
N LEU A 167 11.20 -14.74 -18.21
CA LEU A 167 11.97 -13.49 -18.34
C LEU A 167 12.95 -13.48 -19.52
N HIS A 168 13.27 -14.66 -20.06
CA HIS A 168 14.17 -14.81 -21.21
C HIS A 168 13.45 -15.17 -22.50
N LEU A 169 12.11 -15.30 -22.46
CA LEU A 169 11.31 -15.57 -23.64
C LEU A 169 11.04 -14.27 -24.41
N THR A 170 10.97 -14.38 -25.72
CA THR A 170 10.52 -13.31 -26.61
C THR A 170 9.00 -13.14 -26.54
N ASP A 171 8.50 -11.98 -26.97
CA ASP A 171 7.05 -11.73 -27.09
C ASP A 171 6.32 -12.78 -27.93
N THR A 172 7.01 -13.38 -28.92
CA THR A 172 6.43 -14.45 -29.74
C THR A 172 6.31 -15.74 -28.93
N GLU A 173 7.37 -16.14 -28.23
CA GLU A 173 7.37 -17.34 -27.38
C GLU A 173 6.42 -17.25 -26.18
N LEU A 174 6.08 -16.03 -25.73
CA LEU A 174 5.07 -15.81 -24.67
C LEU A 174 3.62 -15.92 -25.14
N ARG A 175 3.37 -15.93 -26.45
CA ARG A 175 2.00 -15.98 -27.03
C ARG A 175 1.56 -17.40 -27.43
N ASP A 176 2.52 -18.31 -27.60
CA ASP A 176 2.29 -19.72 -27.95
C ASP A 176 2.07 -20.59 -26.69
#